data_AF-A0A4V1VKF1-F1
#
_entry.id   AF-A0A4V1VKF1-F1
#
_cell.length_a   1.000
_cell.length_b   1.000
_cell.length_c   1.000
_cell.angle_alpha   90.00
_cell.angle_beta   90.00
_cell.angle_gamma   90.00
#
_symmetry.space_group_name_H-M   'P 1'
#
loop_
_entity.id
_entity.type
_entity.pdbx_description
1 polymer ?
#
loop_
_entity_poly.entity_id
_entity_poly.type
_entity_poly.pdbx_seq_one_letter_code
_entity_poly.pdbx_strand_id
1 'polypeptide(L)'
;MPPKTGPNDGIIGQAAALAREFAPELDAVLLTQFPDAETLDLYRPGETDIATVTAVNRAVAAALAASGVRVFVQRADRGAFRRWMDGRIDTPENRLAWRDRARILGGAAALEALGLDPALIPAQPKLGTVPGPLADRLVAAFAEEDGAGFEELAHALLAATRTGVLELAVRKAADRLGEDMAEDLVGALLAVAEGAEAGPSGWAELVALPVALVQGAVPDAAELGAGMIAAGILPATLELRFLPGWRSPEALSRLDPAALRRVLLDLVAGAEPRDLPPADTDELANAGFGILLGLQLDWTIPTWEEIAAEGPPELDEEDENPEEGQRALAFDRWRAATFEAGGCVPLALVPPSEVGDEIGDFLGEAGQQTAGIEDIRDFVAMARQEAPGEDIVCRPEVIGDGLELSLYTTDGRFLDSLSLAADELPARAEEMPRLLEAFVVVVKDAPGR
;
A
#
# COMPACT_ATOMS: atom_id res chain seq x y z
N MET A 1 -32.66 -47.73 -17.61
CA MET A 1 -32.59 -47.58 -16.15
C MET A 1 -31.90 -46.25 -15.88
N PRO A 2 -32.54 -45.31 -15.18
CA PRO A 2 -31.83 -44.13 -14.70
C PRO A 2 -30.75 -44.59 -13.69
N PRO A 3 -29.56 -43.99 -13.69
CA PRO A 3 -28.54 -44.31 -12.69
C PRO A 3 -29.09 -43.98 -11.31
N LYS A 4 -28.96 -44.92 -10.37
CA LYS A 4 -29.24 -44.66 -8.95
C LYS A 4 -28.19 -43.67 -8.47
N THR A 5 -28.57 -42.42 -8.31
CA THR A 5 -27.75 -41.43 -7.61
C THR A 5 -27.59 -41.88 -6.17
N GLY A 6 -26.34 -42.03 -5.72
CA GLY A 6 -26.03 -42.37 -4.33
C GLY A 6 -26.35 -41.18 -3.40
N PRO A 7 -26.45 -41.39 -2.07
CA PRO A 7 -26.61 -40.29 -1.12
C PRO A 7 -25.55 -39.19 -1.25
N ASN A 8 -24.34 -39.53 -1.71
CA ASN A 8 -23.24 -38.59 -1.92
C ASN A 8 -23.42 -37.71 -3.18
N ASP A 9 -24.20 -38.15 -4.17
CA ASP A 9 -24.45 -37.36 -5.40
C ASP A 9 -25.31 -36.12 -5.11
N GLY A 10 -26.13 -36.17 -4.05
CA GLY A 10 -26.91 -35.02 -3.58
C GLY A 10 -26.03 -33.91 -3.01
N ILE A 11 -25.03 -34.28 -2.20
CA ILE A 11 -24.10 -33.34 -1.57
C ILE A 11 -23.24 -32.63 -2.63
N ILE A 12 -22.70 -33.40 -3.58
CA ILE A 12 -21.87 -32.85 -4.68
C ILE A 12 -22.69 -31.88 -5.53
N GLY A 13 -23.93 -32.26 -5.88
CA GLY A 13 -24.82 -31.41 -6.68
C GLY A 13 -25.23 -30.13 -5.97
N GLN A 14 -25.47 -30.18 -4.65
CA GLN A 14 -25.79 -29.01 -3.83
C GLN A 14 -24.60 -28.05 -3.72
N ALA A 15 -23.39 -28.55 -3.44
CA ALA A 15 -22.20 -27.72 -3.37
C ALA A 15 -21.92 -27.01 -4.71
N ALA A 16 -22.07 -27.72 -5.84
CA ALA A 16 -21.92 -27.11 -7.16
C ALA A 16 -23.03 -26.11 -7.50
N ALA A 17 -24.24 -26.27 -6.96
CA ALA A 17 -25.33 -25.31 -7.14
C ALA A 17 -25.04 -24.02 -6.35
N LEU A 18 -24.67 -24.16 -5.08
CA LEU A 18 -24.28 -23.06 -4.20
C LEU A 18 -23.07 -22.29 -4.76
N ALA A 19 -22.09 -23.01 -5.30
CA ALA A 19 -20.93 -22.39 -5.95
C ALA A 19 -21.31 -21.50 -7.14
N ARG A 20 -22.33 -21.89 -7.93
CA ARG A 20 -22.82 -21.04 -9.03
C ARG A 20 -23.63 -19.85 -8.54
N GLU A 21 -24.32 -20.01 -7.43
CA GLU A 21 -25.10 -18.95 -6.79
C GLU A 21 -24.17 -17.83 -6.31
N PHE A 22 -23.08 -18.16 -5.63
CA PHE A 22 -22.14 -17.18 -5.08
C PHE A 22 -21.05 -16.72 -6.06
N ALA A 23 -20.91 -17.35 -7.22
CA ALA A 23 -19.88 -16.97 -8.20
C ALA A 23 -19.83 -15.47 -8.57
N PRO A 24 -20.96 -14.74 -8.69
CA PRO A 24 -20.93 -13.30 -9.00
C PRO A 24 -20.35 -12.42 -7.89
N GLU A 25 -20.22 -12.94 -6.67
CA GLU A 25 -19.78 -12.21 -5.47
C GLU A 25 -18.37 -12.63 -5.04
N LEU A 26 -17.67 -13.43 -5.86
CA LEU A 26 -16.38 -14.02 -5.51
C LEU A 26 -15.33 -13.74 -6.59
N ASP A 27 -14.22 -13.12 -6.21
CA ASP A 27 -13.06 -12.99 -7.09
C ASP A 27 -12.13 -14.20 -7.05
N ALA A 28 -12.13 -14.91 -5.91
CA ALA A 28 -11.24 -16.03 -5.65
C ALA A 28 -11.82 -17.01 -4.62
N VAL A 29 -11.35 -18.25 -4.66
CA VAL A 29 -11.65 -19.28 -3.67
C VAL A 29 -10.41 -20.13 -3.40
N LEU A 30 -10.21 -20.53 -2.14
CA LEU A 30 -9.21 -21.51 -1.75
C LEU A 30 -9.86 -22.87 -1.42
N LEU A 31 -9.37 -23.93 -2.07
CA LEU A 31 -9.79 -25.30 -1.83
C LEU A 31 -8.67 -26.09 -1.15
N THR A 32 -9.00 -26.80 -0.07
CA THR A 32 -8.05 -27.67 0.62
C THR A 32 -8.16 -29.10 0.10
N GLN A 33 -7.09 -29.61 -0.52
CA GLN A 33 -6.99 -30.99 -0.97
C GLN A 33 -6.28 -31.85 0.08
N PHE A 34 -6.95 -32.92 0.52
CA PHE A 34 -6.40 -33.86 1.49
C PHE A 34 -5.77 -35.07 0.76
N PRO A 35 -4.53 -35.47 1.11
CA PRO A 35 -3.88 -36.62 0.46
C PRO A 35 -4.44 -37.97 0.90
N ASP A 36 -4.94 -38.06 2.14
CA ASP A 36 -5.45 -39.30 2.74
C ASP A 36 -6.49 -39.01 3.84
N ALA A 37 -7.24 -40.04 4.22
CA ALA A 37 -8.31 -39.93 5.22
C ALA A 37 -7.80 -39.56 6.61
N GLU A 38 -6.58 -39.94 6.98
CA GLU A 38 -6.01 -39.56 8.28
C GLU A 38 -5.65 -38.08 8.32
N THR A 39 -5.24 -37.50 7.20
CA THR A 39 -4.97 -36.07 7.06
C THR A 39 -6.28 -35.30 7.08
N LEU A 40 -7.32 -35.78 6.42
CA LEU A 40 -8.66 -35.19 6.55
C LEU A 40 -9.13 -35.21 8.01
N ASP A 41 -9.06 -36.37 8.67
CA ASP A 41 -9.50 -36.52 10.07
C ASP A 41 -8.71 -35.63 11.04
N LEU A 42 -7.42 -35.39 10.78
CA LEU A 42 -6.61 -34.45 11.56
C LEU A 42 -7.14 -33.00 11.50
N TYR A 43 -7.61 -32.57 10.33
CA TYR A 43 -8.12 -31.22 10.13
C TYR A 43 -9.61 -31.11 10.47
N ARG A 44 -10.37 -32.17 10.19
CA ARG A 44 -11.84 -32.26 10.27
C ARG A 44 -12.28 -33.60 10.85
N PRO A 45 -12.14 -33.78 12.17
CA PRO A 45 -12.44 -35.05 12.80
C PRO A 45 -13.92 -35.42 12.65
N GLY A 46 -14.20 -36.55 12.00
CA GLY A 46 -15.54 -37.14 11.91
C GLY A 46 -16.58 -36.41 11.05
N GLU A 47 -16.21 -35.40 10.26
CA GLU A 47 -17.18 -34.64 9.45
C GLU A 47 -17.64 -35.36 8.19
N THR A 48 -16.72 -35.94 7.41
CA THR A 48 -17.02 -36.54 6.10
C THR A 48 -15.90 -37.45 5.62
N ASP A 49 -16.13 -38.22 4.55
CA ASP A 49 -15.12 -39.07 3.94
C ASP A 49 -14.33 -38.35 2.83
N ILE A 50 -13.08 -38.78 2.62
CA ILE A 50 -12.17 -38.15 1.65
C ILE A 50 -12.66 -38.20 0.20
N ALA A 51 -13.41 -39.22 -0.19
CA ALA A 51 -13.92 -39.32 -1.55
C ALA A 51 -15.00 -38.26 -1.80
N THR A 52 -15.87 -38.03 -0.81
CA THR A 52 -16.88 -36.97 -0.84
C THR A 52 -16.23 -35.58 -0.91
N VAL A 53 -15.24 -35.27 -0.06
CA VAL A 53 -14.52 -33.97 -0.09
C VAL A 53 -13.85 -33.75 -1.45
N THR A 54 -13.17 -34.77 -1.98
CA THR A 54 -12.51 -34.67 -3.29
C THR A 54 -13.51 -34.40 -4.41
N ALA A 55 -14.67 -35.05 -4.37
CA ALA A 55 -15.71 -34.87 -5.36
C ALA A 55 -16.37 -33.48 -5.25
N VAL A 56 -16.60 -32.98 -4.02
CA VAL A 56 -17.11 -31.64 -3.76
C VAL A 56 -16.13 -30.58 -4.28
N ASN A 57 -14.85 -30.65 -3.89
CA ASN A 57 -13.84 -29.70 -4.34
C ASN A 57 -13.74 -29.64 -5.87
N ARG A 58 -13.79 -30.80 -6.54
CA ARG A 58 -13.80 -30.85 -8.01
C ARG A 58 -15.05 -30.17 -8.60
N ALA A 59 -16.23 -30.43 -8.04
CA ALA A 59 -17.48 -29.89 -8.56
C ALA A 59 -17.59 -28.37 -8.33
N VAL A 60 -17.16 -27.89 -7.17
CA VAL A 60 -17.08 -26.47 -6.81
C VAL A 60 -16.07 -25.76 -7.71
N ALA A 61 -14.85 -26.26 -7.83
CA ALA A 61 -13.82 -25.68 -8.70
C ALA A 61 -14.29 -25.58 -10.15
N ALA A 62 -14.95 -26.61 -10.68
CA ALA A 62 -15.47 -26.58 -12.05
C ALA A 62 -16.58 -25.53 -12.23
N ALA A 63 -17.46 -25.36 -11.24
CA ALA A 63 -18.53 -24.37 -11.27
C ALA A 63 -17.98 -22.94 -11.19
N LEU A 64 -17.06 -22.68 -10.26
CA LEU A 64 -16.47 -21.36 -10.02
C LEU A 64 -15.54 -20.94 -11.16
N ALA A 65 -14.65 -21.83 -11.62
CA ALA A 65 -13.76 -21.54 -12.73
C ALA A 65 -14.53 -21.18 -14.01
N ALA A 66 -15.63 -21.87 -14.31
CA ALA A 66 -16.46 -21.57 -15.48
C ALA A 66 -17.12 -20.18 -15.44
N SER A 67 -17.30 -19.62 -14.24
CA SER A 67 -17.82 -18.26 -14.01
C SER A 67 -16.72 -17.20 -13.95
N GLY A 68 -15.44 -17.58 -14.09
CA GLY A 68 -14.30 -16.65 -14.03
C GLY A 68 -13.69 -16.46 -12.64
N VAL A 69 -14.24 -17.11 -11.60
CA VAL A 69 -13.68 -17.05 -10.23
C VAL A 69 -12.33 -17.76 -10.18
N ARG A 70 -11.34 -17.13 -9.56
CA ARG A 70 -9.99 -17.69 -9.45
C ARG A 70 -9.96 -18.85 -8.45
N VAL A 71 -9.61 -20.04 -8.92
CA VAL A 71 -9.51 -21.23 -8.07
C VAL A 71 -8.07 -21.43 -7.61
N PHE A 72 -7.88 -21.41 -6.29
CA PHE A 72 -6.65 -21.78 -5.62
C PHE A 72 -6.80 -23.13 -4.95
N VAL A 73 -5.70 -23.90 -4.91
CA VAL A 73 -5.65 -25.20 -4.23
C VAL A 73 -4.45 -25.25 -3.32
N GLN A 74 -4.68 -25.51 -2.04
CA GLN A 74 -3.64 -25.91 -1.10
C GLN A 74 -3.71 -27.40 -0.82
N ARG A 75 -2.54 -28.03 -0.67
CA ARG A 75 -2.45 -29.44 -0.26
C ARG A 75 -2.22 -29.51 1.23
N ALA A 76 -3.11 -30.21 1.94
CA ALA A 76 -2.99 -30.40 3.38
C ALA A 76 -1.66 -31.11 3.73
N ASP A 77 -0.94 -30.56 4.71
CA ASP A 77 0.34 -31.09 5.18
C ASP A 77 0.29 -31.22 6.70
N ARG A 78 0.29 -32.47 7.18
CA ARG A 78 0.18 -32.80 8.60
C ARG A 78 1.28 -32.14 9.45
N GLY A 79 2.49 -32.03 8.92
CA GLY A 79 3.63 -31.46 9.64
C GLY A 79 3.52 -29.96 9.77
N ALA A 80 3.18 -29.28 8.67
CA ALA A 80 2.94 -27.84 8.65
C ALA A 80 1.74 -27.45 9.52
N PHE A 81 0.66 -28.20 9.44
CA PHE A 81 -0.53 -27.98 10.27
C PHE A 81 -0.25 -28.13 11.76
N ARG A 82 0.47 -29.18 12.16
CA ARG A 82 0.84 -29.38 13.57
C ARG A 82 1.72 -28.25 14.11
N ARG A 83 2.65 -27.75 13.31
CA ARG A 83 3.46 -26.58 13.69
C ARG A 83 2.60 -25.33 13.81
N TRP A 84 1.63 -25.16 12.92
CA TRP A 84 0.72 -24.04 12.97
C TRP A 84 -0.23 -24.09 14.18
N MET A 85 -0.72 -25.28 14.54
CA MET A 85 -1.53 -25.52 15.75
C MET A 85 -0.74 -25.43 17.06
N ASP A 86 0.59 -25.43 17.02
CA ASP A 86 1.42 -25.40 18.22
C ASP A 86 1.18 -24.10 19.01
N GLY A 87 0.80 -24.24 20.27
CA GLY A 87 0.40 -23.11 21.13
C GLY A 87 -0.98 -22.51 20.87
N ARG A 88 -1.76 -23.03 19.92
CA ARG A 88 -3.14 -22.57 19.64
C ARG A 88 -4.19 -23.46 20.32
N ILE A 89 -5.36 -22.88 20.58
CA ILE A 89 -6.51 -23.65 21.08
C ILE A 89 -7.07 -24.49 19.94
N ASP A 90 -7.35 -25.76 20.21
CA ASP A 90 -7.89 -26.68 19.21
C ASP A 90 -9.38 -26.46 18.96
N THR A 91 -9.72 -25.57 18.02
CA THR A 91 -11.10 -25.22 17.62
C THR A 91 -11.29 -25.34 16.11
N PRO A 92 -12.52 -25.61 15.60
CA PRO A 92 -12.79 -25.67 14.16
C PRO A 92 -12.36 -24.41 13.40
N GLU A 93 -12.62 -23.24 13.98
CA GLU A 93 -12.29 -21.93 13.40
C GLU A 93 -10.79 -21.79 13.21
N ASN A 94 -10.01 -22.17 14.24
CA ASN A 94 -8.57 -22.25 14.11
C ASN A 94 -8.21 -23.20 12.97
N ARG A 95 -8.65 -24.47 13.00
CA ARG A 95 -8.26 -25.44 11.97
C ARG A 95 -8.58 -24.97 10.54
N LEU A 96 -9.70 -24.27 10.35
CA LEU A 96 -10.09 -23.65 9.08
C LEU A 96 -9.21 -22.48 8.69
N ALA A 97 -8.73 -21.66 9.63
CA ALA A 97 -7.84 -20.53 9.38
C ALA A 97 -6.42 -20.93 8.91
N TRP A 98 -6.08 -22.22 8.85
CA TRP A 98 -4.78 -22.65 8.32
C TRP A 98 -4.67 -22.39 6.81
N ARG A 99 -3.54 -21.77 6.41
CA ARG A 99 -3.18 -21.48 5.02
C ARG A 99 -1.71 -21.87 4.77
N ASP A 100 -1.44 -22.70 3.77
CA ASP A 100 -0.06 -23.01 3.34
C ASP A 100 0.44 -22.02 2.28
N ARG A 101 0.75 -20.80 2.74
CA ARG A 101 1.19 -19.67 1.89
C ARG A 101 2.36 -19.99 0.96
N ALA A 102 3.19 -20.99 1.31
CA ALA A 102 4.35 -21.37 0.52
C ALA A 102 4.03 -22.32 -0.65
N ARG A 103 2.87 -22.99 -0.64
CA ARG A 103 2.58 -24.12 -1.55
C ARG A 103 1.17 -24.08 -2.15
N ILE A 104 0.58 -22.90 -2.27
CA ILE A 104 -0.70 -22.70 -2.96
C ILE A 104 -0.49 -22.79 -4.48
N LEU A 105 -1.38 -23.54 -5.14
CA LEU A 105 -1.48 -23.65 -6.59
C LEU A 105 -2.58 -22.70 -7.06
N GLY A 106 -2.35 -21.98 -8.16
CA GLY A 106 -3.37 -21.15 -8.82
C GLY A 106 -3.61 -21.57 -10.27
N GLY A 107 -4.74 -21.09 -10.83
CA GLY A 107 -5.05 -21.20 -12.26
C GLY A 107 -5.02 -22.65 -12.77
N ALA A 108 -4.36 -22.86 -13.92
CA ALA A 108 -4.30 -24.18 -14.57
C ALA A 108 -3.73 -25.27 -13.64
N ALA A 109 -2.68 -24.96 -12.86
CA ALA A 109 -2.06 -25.92 -11.96
C ALA A 109 -3.00 -26.36 -10.81
N ALA A 110 -3.86 -25.45 -10.34
CA ALA A 110 -4.90 -25.76 -9.35
C ALA A 110 -5.94 -26.72 -9.94
N LEU A 111 -6.44 -26.44 -11.15
CA LEU A 111 -7.41 -27.30 -11.83
C LEU A 111 -6.83 -28.69 -12.15
N GLU A 112 -5.59 -28.76 -12.62
CA GLU A 112 -4.89 -30.03 -12.86
C GLU A 112 -4.74 -30.85 -11.58
N ALA A 113 -4.41 -30.21 -10.45
CA ALA A 113 -4.32 -30.90 -9.15
C ALA A 113 -5.67 -31.50 -8.70
N LEU A 114 -6.78 -30.92 -9.14
CA LEU A 114 -8.14 -31.45 -8.94
C LEU A 114 -8.57 -32.43 -10.05
N GLY A 115 -7.75 -32.65 -11.07
CA GLY A 115 -8.07 -33.49 -12.23
C GLY A 115 -9.16 -32.89 -13.12
N LEU A 116 -9.18 -31.56 -13.24
CA LEU A 116 -10.06 -30.79 -14.13
C LEU A 116 -9.30 -30.33 -15.37
N ASP A 117 -10.05 -29.96 -16.42
CA ASP A 117 -9.49 -29.39 -17.65
C ASP A 117 -9.17 -27.89 -17.42
N PRO A 118 -7.90 -27.45 -17.63
CA PRO A 118 -7.53 -26.04 -17.58
C PRO A 118 -8.34 -25.14 -18.53
N ALA A 119 -8.92 -25.69 -19.60
CA ALA A 119 -9.75 -24.95 -20.53
C ALA A 119 -11.08 -24.45 -19.94
N LEU A 120 -11.41 -24.83 -18.69
CA LEU A 120 -12.52 -24.25 -17.94
C LEU A 120 -12.29 -22.79 -17.55
N ILE A 121 -11.04 -22.34 -17.48
CA ILE A 121 -10.71 -20.95 -17.19
C ILE A 121 -11.09 -20.11 -18.43
N PRO A 122 -11.92 -19.07 -18.28
CA PRO A 122 -12.28 -18.20 -19.39
C PRO A 122 -11.04 -17.65 -20.09
N ALA A 123 -11.03 -17.72 -21.42
CA ALA A 123 -9.95 -17.14 -22.19
C ALA A 123 -9.96 -15.62 -22.02
N GLN A 124 -8.79 -15.03 -21.75
CA GLN A 124 -8.67 -13.58 -21.68
C GLN A 124 -9.16 -12.91 -22.98
N PRO A 125 -9.72 -11.69 -22.90
CA PRO A 125 -10.20 -10.96 -24.06
C PRO A 125 -9.10 -10.83 -25.11
N LYS A 126 -9.40 -11.23 -26.36
CA LYS A 126 -8.45 -11.03 -27.46
C LYS A 126 -8.38 -9.56 -27.81
N LEU A 127 -7.27 -8.92 -27.45
CA LEU A 127 -6.98 -7.56 -27.86
C LEU A 127 -6.76 -7.50 -29.38
N GLY A 128 -7.36 -6.48 -30.01
CA GLY A 128 -7.15 -6.21 -31.43
C GLY A 128 -5.67 -5.96 -31.76
N THR A 129 -5.28 -6.19 -33.01
CA THR A 129 -3.91 -5.92 -33.44
C THR A 129 -3.67 -4.44 -33.70
N VAL A 130 -4.70 -3.70 -34.13
CA VAL A 130 -4.60 -2.28 -34.49
C VAL A 130 -4.58 -1.39 -33.24
N PRO A 131 -3.53 -0.60 -32.99
CA PRO A 131 -3.39 0.23 -31.79
C PRO A 131 -4.44 1.35 -31.68
N GLY A 132 -4.79 2.00 -32.80
CA GLY A 132 -5.64 3.19 -32.83
C GLY A 132 -6.99 3.00 -32.12
N PRO A 133 -7.81 2.01 -32.54
CA PRO A 133 -9.10 1.72 -31.91
C PRO A 133 -9.01 1.33 -30.44
N LEU A 134 -7.93 0.64 -30.02
CA LEU A 134 -7.74 0.29 -28.60
C LEU A 134 -7.45 1.52 -27.75
N ALA A 135 -6.60 2.42 -28.24
CA ALA A 135 -6.35 3.70 -27.57
C ALA A 135 -7.62 4.56 -27.51
N ASP A 136 -8.43 4.59 -28.57
CA ASP A 136 -9.72 5.30 -28.54
C ASP A 136 -10.68 4.71 -27.50
N ARG A 137 -10.74 3.37 -27.39
CA ARG A 137 -11.56 2.69 -26.38
C ARG A 137 -11.09 2.96 -24.96
N LEU A 138 -9.78 2.99 -24.73
CA LEU A 138 -9.22 3.27 -23.41
C LEU A 138 -9.54 4.70 -22.96
N VAL A 139 -9.35 5.69 -23.85
CA VAL A 139 -9.72 7.09 -23.54
C VAL A 139 -11.22 7.23 -23.32
N ALA A 140 -12.05 6.54 -24.09
CA ALA A 140 -13.50 6.56 -23.90
C ALA A 140 -13.91 5.94 -22.55
N ALA A 141 -13.35 4.77 -22.21
CA ALA A 141 -13.63 4.10 -20.93
C ALA A 141 -13.17 4.92 -19.72
N PHE A 142 -12.01 5.61 -19.83
CA PHE A 142 -11.53 6.52 -18.79
C PHE A 142 -12.48 7.71 -18.55
N ALA A 143 -13.17 8.17 -19.59
CA ALA A 143 -14.13 9.27 -19.47
C ALA A 143 -15.51 8.81 -18.96
N GLU A 144 -15.74 7.51 -18.76
CA GLU A 144 -16.96 6.97 -18.17
C GLU A 144 -16.86 6.96 -16.62
N GLU A 145 -17.95 7.26 -15.92
CA GLU A 145 -17.96 7.39 -14.44
C GLU A 145 -17.78 6.06 -13.68
N ASP A 146 -18.00 4.91 -14.33
CA ASP A 146 -18.04 3.58 -13.70
C ASP A 146 -16.64 3.00 -13.39
N GLY A 147 -15.59 3.46 -14.07
CA GLY A 147 -14.19 3.05 -13.83
C GLY A 147 -13.84 1.59 -14.19
N ALA A 148 -14.73 0.62 -13.96
CA ALA A 148 -14.48 -0.81 -14.13
C ALA A 148 -14.07 -1.18 -15.57
N GLY A 149 -14.73 -0.57 -16.56
CA GLY A 149 -14.40 -0.79 -17.97
C GLY A 149 -13.02 -0.25 -18.38
N PHE A 150 -12.54 0.80 -17.70
CA PHE A 150 -11.19 1.33 -17.88
C PHE A 150 -10.17 0.39 -17.26
N GLU A 151 -10.37 -0.02 -16.02
CA GLU A 151 -9.46 -0.91 -15.28
C GLU A 151 -9.26 -2.25 -15.99
N GLU A 152 -10.35 -2.92 -16.42
CA GLU A 152 -10.27 -4.19 -17.14
C GLU A 152 -9.42 -4.05 -18.42
N LEU A 153 -9.65 -2.99 -19.19
CA LEU A 153 -8.92 -2.75 -20.43
C LEU A 153 -7.45 -2.37 -20.17
N ALA A 154 -7.19 -1.55 -19.15
CA ALA A 154 -5.84 -1.16 -18.74
C ALA A 154 -5.02 -2.37 -18.26
N HIS A 155 -5.58 -3.22 -17.40
CA HIS A 155 -4.97 -4.48 -17.00
C HIS A 155 -4.65 -5.37 -18.20
N ALA A 156 -5.60 -5.56 -19.11
CA ALA A 156 -5.37 -6.37 -20.32
C ALA A 156 -4.24 -5.81 -21.20
N LEU A 157 -4.17 -4.48 -21.37
CA LEU A 157 -3.13 -3.83 -22.17
C LEU A 157 -1.75 -3.92 -21.51
N LEU A 158 -1.67 -3.76 -20.19
CA LEU A 158 -0.44 -3.89 -19.41
C LEU A 158 0.07 -5.33 -19.41
N ALA A 159 -0.81 -6.31 -19.17
CA ALA A 159 -0.48 -7.73 -19.23
C ALA A 159 0.02 -8.16 -20.63
N ALA A 160 -0.55 -7.58 -21.69
CA ALA A 160 -0.13 -7.81 -23.06
C ALA A 160 1.08 -6.94 -23.49
N THR A 161 1.68 -6.16 -22.59
CA THR A 161 2.83 -5.27 -22.86
C THR A 161 2.61 -4.30 -24.03
N ARG A 162 1.39 -3.79 -24.17
CA ARG A 162 0.98 -2.92 -25.29
C ARG A 162 1.31 -1.44 -25.04
N THR A 163 2.54 -1.12 -24.66
CA THR A 163 2.96 0.24 -24.26
C THR A 163 2.63 1.32 -25.30
N GLY A 164 2.85 1.04 -26.59
CA GLY A 164 2.50 1.99 -27.65
C GLY A 164 0.99 2.28 -27.82
N VAL A 165 0.11 1.46 -27.24
CA VAL A 165 -1.34 1.77 -27.14
C VAL A 165 -1.59 2.75 -26.00
N LEU A 166 -0.93 2.55 -24.85
CA LEU A 166 -1.04 3.43 -23.68
C LEU A 166 -0.52 4.84 -24.01
N GLU A 167 0.68 4.94 -24.60
CA GLU A 167 1.26 6.22 -25.05
C GLU A 167 0.34 6.95 -26.06
N LEU A 168 -0.26 6.19 -26.99
CA LEU A 168 -1.20 6.75 -27.96
C LEU A 168 -2.49 7.24 -27.29
N ALA A 169 -2.95 6.56 -26.24
CA ALA A 169 -4.13 6.97 -25.47
C ALA A 169 -3.88 8.28 -24.74
N VAL A 170 -2.74 8.41 -24.04
CA VAL A 170 -2.34 9.65 -23.35
C VAL A 170 -2.25 10.82 -24.33
N ARG A 171 -1.59 10.64 -25.48
CA ARG A 171 -1.54 11.70 -26.49
C ARG A 171 -2.93 12.09 -27.01
N LYS A 172 -3.81 11.10 -27.22
CA LYS A 172 -5.19 11.37 -27.65
C LYS A 172 -6.03 12.05 -26.58
N ALA A 173 -5.80 11.74 -25.30
CA ALA A 173 -6.43 12.44 -24.18
C ALA A 173 -5.98 13.90 -24.17
N ALA A 174 -4.67 14.17 -24.29
CA ALA A 174 -4.14 15.52 -24.40
C ALA A 174 -4.76 16.30 -25.57
N ASP A 175 -4.82 15.69 -26.76
CA ASP A 175 -5.36 16.31 -27.97
C ASP A 175 -6.88 16.61 -27.88
N ARG A 176 -7.65 15.82 -27.12
CA ARG A 176 -9.14 15.85 -27.13
C ARG A 176 -9.76 16.42 -25.86
N LEU A 177 -9.16 16.14 -24.71
CA LEU A 177 -9.68 16.41 -23.37
C LEU A 177 -8.84 17.45 -22.62
N GLY A 178 -7.60 17.70 -23.04
CA GLY A 178 -6.68 18.66 -22.41
C GLY A 178 -5.49 17.98 -21.71
N GLU A 179 -4.48 18.77 -21.36
CA GLU A 179 -3.26 18.27 -20.69
C GLU A 179 -3.58 17.72 -19.29
N ASP A 180 -4.37 18.43 -18.49
CA ASP A 180 -4.81 17.99 -17.16
C ASP A 180 -5.45 16.58 -17.19
N MET A 181 -6.40 16.36 -18.10
CA MET A 181 -7.05 15.04 -18.25
C MET A 181 -6.09 13.95 -18.76
N ALA A 182 -5.02 14.33 -19.45
CA ALA A 182 -3.99 13.38 -19.88
C ALA A 182 -3.08 12.99 -18.70
N GLU A 183 -2.79 13.93 -17.79
CA GLU A 183 -2.10 13.67 -16.53
C GLU A 183 -2.93 12.77 -15.62
N ASP A 184 -4.24 13.03 -15.47
CA ASP A 184 -5.16 12.17 -14.72
C ASP A 184 -5.19 10.74 -15.28
N LEU A 185 -5.22 10.60 -16.61
CA LEU A 185 -5.15 9.29 -17.27
C LEU A 185 -3.83 8.58 -16.97
N VAL A 186 -2.70 9.31 -16.92
CA VAL A 186 -1.40 8.71 -16.54
C VAL A 186 -1.45 8.24 -15.08
N GLY A 187 -1.98 9.05 -14.17
CA GLY A 187 -2.19 8.68 -12.77
C GLY A 187 -3.03 7.40 -12.63
N ALA A 188 -4.18 7.34 -13.32
CA ALA A 188 -5.04 6.15 -13.31
C ALA A 188 -4.34 4.90 -13.90
N LEU A 189 -3.51 5.07 -14.94
CA LEU A 189 -2.72 3.96 -15.49
C LEU A 189 -1.60 3.51 -14.55
N LEU A 190 -0.99 4.42 -13.78
CA LEU A 190 0.00 4.08 -12.76
C LEU A 190 -0.67 3.29 -11.62
N ALA A 191 -1.79 3.76 -11.10
CA ALA A 191 -2.58 3.05 -10.08
C ALA A 191 -2.92 1.62 -10.52
N VAL A 192 -3.43 1.45 -11.76
CA VAL A 192 -3.67 0.11 -12.30
C VAL A 192 -2.37 -0.69 -12.39
N ALA A 193 -1.25 -0.09 -12.78
CA ALA A 193 0.04 -0.77 -12.93
C ALA A 193 0.67 -1.29 -11.63
N GLU A 194 0.29 -0.73 -10.50
CA GLU A 194 0.79 -1.09 -9.16
C GLU A 194 0.23 -2.41 -8.64
N GLY A 195 -0.96 -2.83 -9.11
CA GLY A 195 -1.60 -4.09 -8.72
C GLY A 195 -1.71 -5.08 -9.87
N ALA A 196 -1.48 -6.38 -9.63
CA ALA A 196 -1.57 -7.45 -10.62
C ALA A 196 -2.25 -8.71 -10.10
N GLU A 197 -2.95 -9.40 -11.01
CA GLU A 197 -3.29 -10.81 -10.86
C GLU A 197 -2.03 -11.69 -11.00
N ALA A 198 -1.20 -11.71 -9.96
CA ALA A 198 0.07 -12.39 -9.95
C ALA A 198 0.42 -12.91 -8.56
N GLY A 199 1.40 -13.83 -8.50
CA GLY A 199 1.90 -14.37 -7.25
C GLY A 199 1.01 -15.44 -6.62
N PRO A 200 1.41 -15.92 -5.43
CA PRO A 200 0.81 -17.11 -4.81
C PRO A 200 -0.53 -16.81 -4.10
N SER A 201 -0.80 -15.55 -3.78
CA SER A 201 -2.08 -15.02 -3.29
C SER A 201 -3.11 -14.78 -4.39
N GLY A 202 -2.68 -14.75 -5.66
CA GLY A 202 -3.54 -14.37 -6.77
C GLY A 202 -3.63 -12.88 -7.04
N TRP A 203 -3.28 -12.05 -6.06
CA TRP A 203 -3.14 -10.61 -6.20
C TRP A 203 -1.86 -10.12 -5.51
N ALA A 204 -1.18 -9.20 -6.18
CA ALA A 204 0.09 -8.64 -5.74
C ALA A 204 0.12 -7.15 -6.03
N GLU A 205 0.60 -6.37 -5.06
CA GLU A 205 0.67 -4.91 -5.13
C GLU A 205 2.08 -4.42 -4.85
N LEU A 206 2.48 -3.37 -5.56
CA LEU A 206 3.62 -2.57 -5.19
C LEU A 206 3.22 -1.60 -4.08
N VAL A 207 4.05 -1.52 -3.06
CA VAL A 207 3.95 -0.52 -2.02
C VAL A 207 5.31 0.13 -1.81
N ALA A 208 5.31 1.39 -1.42
CA ALA A 208 6.50 2.18 -1.19
C ALA A 208 6.42 2.78 0.21
N LEU A 209 7.53 2.69 0.94
CA LEU A 209 7.72 3.40 2.20
C LEU A 209 8.76 4.51 1.97
N PRO A 210 8.33 5.76 1.77
CA PRO A 210 9.23 6.90 1.71
C PRO A 210 9.83 7.16 3.09
N VAL A 211 11.10 7.57 3.13
CA VAL A 211 11.82 7.84 4.38
C VAL A 211 12.61 9.13 4.21
N ALA A 212 12.36 10.11 5.06
CA ALA A 212 13.21 11.28 5.19
C ALA A 212 14.53 10.87 5.85
N LEU A 213 15.64 11.10 5.17
CA LEU A 213 16.98 10.67 5.55
C LEU A 213 17.76 11.81 6.21
N VAL A 214 18.60 11.47 7.19
CA VAL A 214 19.56 12.41 7.77
C VAL A 214 20.77 12.55 6.85
N GLN A 215 21.32 13.77 6.78
CA GLN A 215 22.57 14.00 6.06
C GLN A 215 23.71 13.15 6.63
N GLY A 216 24.37 12.39 5.76
CA GLY A 216 25.66 11.73 6.01
C GLY A 216 25.61 10.24 6.37
N ALA A 217 24.52 9.71 6.92
CA ALA A 217 24.40 8.28 7.20
C ALA A 217 23.01 7.75 6.86
N VAL A 218 22.92 7.03 5.73
CA VAL A 218 21.70 6.34 5.33
C VAL A 218 21.59 5.04 6.13
N PRO A 219 20.46 4.77 6.82
CA PRO A 219 20.27 3.53 7.57
C PRO A 219 20.22 2.31 6.64
N ASP A 220 20.42 1.11 7.21
CA ASP A 220 20.28 -0.12 6.43
C ASP A 220 18.81 -0.34 6.06
N ALA A 221 18.55 -0.44 4.75
CA ALA A 221 17.21 -0.61 4.19
C ALA A 221 16.52 -1.90 4.68
N ALA A 222 17.28 -3.00 4.80
CA ALA A 222 16.72 -4.29 5.18
C ALA A 222 16.40 -4.34 6.67
N GLU A 223 17.25 -3.77 7.52
CA GLU A 223 16.99 -3.62 8.96
C GLU A 223 15.75 -2.76 9.21
N LEU A 224 15.60 -1.63 8.49
CA LEU A 224 14.43 -0.76 8.63
C LEU A 224 13.13 -1.47 8.23
N GLY A 225 13.11 -2.13 7.07
CA GLY A 225 11.96 -2.91 6.62
C GLY A 225 11.62 -4.07 7.55
N ALA A 226 12.63 -4.79 8.06
CA ALA A 226 12.43 -5.85 9.05
C ALA A 226 11.87 -5.32 10.38
N GLY A 227 12.29 -4.13 10.79
CA GLY A 227 11.77 -3.44 11.98
C GLY A 227 10.28 -3.14 11.86
N MET A 228 9.83 -2.65 10.69
CA MET A 228 8.41 -2.39 10.42
C MET A 228 7.58 -3.67 10.50
N ILE A 229 8.04 -4.75 9.86
CA ILE A 229 7.35 -6.05 9.87
C ILE A 229 7.28 -6.60 11.31
N ALA A 230 8.37 -6.51 12.07
CA ALA A 230 8.42 -6.98 13.45
C ALA A 230 7.54 -6.16 14.41
N ALA A 231 7.23 -4.91 14.09
CA ALA A 231 6.34 -4.06 14.87
C ALA A 231 4.86 -4.47 14.79
N GLY A 232 4.50 -5.39 13.87
CA GLY A 232 3.13 -5.90 13.74
C GLY A 232 2.15 -4.85 13.20
N ILE A 233 2.62 -3.94 12.35
CA ILE A 233 1.82 -2.86 11.75
C ILE A 233 0.79 -3.41 10.76
N LEU A 234 1.10 -4.51 10.08
CA LEU A 234 0.26 -5.11 9.06
C LEU A 234 -0.70 -6.14 9.66
N PRO A 235 -1.93 -6.25 9.12
CA PRO A 235 -2.84 -7.34 9.48
C PRO A 235 -2.22 -8.69 9.13
N ALA A 236 -2.60 -9.74 9.86
CA ALA A 236 -2.02 -11.07 9.68
C ALA A 236 -2.30 -11.67 8.29
N THR A 237 -3.34 -11.18 7.59
CA THR A 237 -3.72 -11.56 6.23
C THR A 237 -2.82 -10.94 5.16
N LEU A 238 -2.14 -9.83 5.44
CA LEU A 238 -1.19 -9.24 4.51
C LEU A 238 0.21 -9.78 4.74
N GLU A 239 0.94 -9.98 3.64
CA GLU A 239 2.36 -10.28 3.66
C GLU A 239 3.11 -9.20 2.87
N LEU A 240 4.02 -8.49 3.55
CA LEU A 240 4.88 -7.49 2.95
C LEU A 240 6.32 -7.99 2.85
N ARG A 241 6.93 -7.81 1.67
CA ARG A 241 8.33 -8.14 1.39
C ARG A 241 9.01 -6.93 0.77
N PHE A 242 9.87 -6.26 1.52
CA PHE A 242 10.70 -5.19 0.97
C PHE A 242 11.85 -5.74 0.12
N LEU A 243 12.20 -5.01 -0.93
CA LEU A 243 13.45 -5.20 -1.64
C LEU A 243 14.64 -4.84 -0.76
N PRO A 244 15.79 -5.50 -0.94
CA PRO A 244 17.04 -5.00 -0.41
C PRO A 244 17.44 -3.70 -1.11
N GLY A 245 18.00 -2.79 -0.32
CA GLY A 245 18.58 -1.53 -0.80
C GLY A 245 17.56 -0.43 -1.08
N TRP A 246 18.04 0.80 -1.08
CA TRP A 246 17.22 1.99 -1.27
C TRP A 246 16.89 2.26 -2.72
N ARG A 247 15.73 2.88 -2.98
CA ARG A 247 15.34 3.43 -4.28
C ARG A 247 15.23 4.95 -4.20
N SER A 248 15.48 5.62 -5.33
CA SER A 248 15.36 7.08 -5.43
C SER A 248 13.92 7.47 -5.80
N PRO A 249 13.32 8.46 -5.11
CA PRO A 249 12.04 9.05 -5.52
C PRO A 249 12.04 9.53 -6.97
N GLU A 250 13.14 10.13 -7.42
CA GLU A 250 13.27 10.62 -8.79
C GLU A 250 13.34 9.47 -9.82
N ALA A 251 13.95 8.34 -9.46
CA ALA A 251 13.96 7.17 -10.33
C ALA A 251 12.56 6.54 -10.42
N LEU A 252 11.82 6.51 -9.31
CA LEU A 252 10.47 5.98 -9.26
C LEU A 252 9.49 6.84 -10.08
N SER A 253 9.54 8.17 -9.95
CA SER A 253 8.64 9.09 -10.66
C SER A 253 8.83 9.14 -12.18
N ARG A 254 9.97 8.61 -12.67
CA ARG A 254 10.24 8.49 -14.11
C ARG A 254 9.70 7.21 -14.73
N LEU A 255 9.17 6.28 -13.93
CA LEU A 255 8.61 5.03 -14.46
C LEU A 255 7.30 5.29 -15.19
N ASP A 256 7.20 4.81 -16.42
CA ASP A 256 5.91 4.69 -17.09
C ASP A 256 5.10 3.51 -16.53
N PRO A 257 3.77 3.45 -16.76
CA PRO A 257 2.93 2.36 -16.27
C PRO A 257 3.41 0.95 -16.68
N ALA A 258 3.99 0.80 -17.87
CA ALA A 258 4.48 -0.50 -18.32
C ALA A 258 5.79 -0.90 -17.62
N ALA A 259 6.65 0.06 -17.28
CA ALA A 259 7.85 -0.15 -16.49
C ALA A 259 7.51 -0.49 -15.04
N LEU A 260 6.59 0.25 -14.42
CA LEU A 260 6.10 -0.04 -13.08
C LEU A 260 5.48 -1.46 -12.99
N ARG A 261 4.68 -1.84 -13.99
CA ARG A 261 4.15 -3.20 -14.11
C ARG A 261 5.26 -4.26 -14.18
N ARG A 262 6.35 -4.01 -14.90
CA ARG A 262 7.48 -4.94 -14.98
C ARG A 262 8.21 -5.06 -13.64
N VAL A 263 8.38 -3.95 -12.92
CA VAL A 263 8.94 -3.96 -11.56
C VAL A 263 8.14 -4.89 -10.65
N LEU A 264 6.80 -4.77 -10.64
CA LEU A 264 5.92 -5.66 -9.90
C LEU A 264 6.12 -7.14 -10.26
N LEU A 265 6.14 -7.46 -11.56
CA LEU A 265 6.29 -8.83 -12.02
C LEU A 265 7.68 -9.42 -11.72
N ASP A 266 8.73 -8.60 -11.75
CA ASP A 266 10.07 -9.00 -11.33
C ASP A 266 10.07 -9.36 -9.83
N LEU A 267 9.42 -8.55 -8.98
CA LEU A 267 9.28 -8.84 -7.54
C LEU A 267 8.50 -10.11 -7.24
N VAL A 268 7.38 -10.30 -7.92
CA VAL A 268 6.59 -11.53 -7.80
C VAL A 268 7.44 -12.75 -8.17
N ALA A 269 8.31 -12.62 -9.17
CA ALA A 269 9.25 -13.68 -9.56
C ALA A 269 10.46 -13.83 -8.62
N GLY A 270 10.60 -12.98 -7.60
CA GLY A 270 11.76 -12.94 -6.70
C GLY A 270 13.03 -12.44 -7.38
N ALA A 271 12.90 -11.69 -8.48
CA ALA A 271 13.99 -11.06 -9.20
C ALA A 271 14.18 -9.60 -8.78
N GLU A 272 15.41 -9.10 -8.90
CA GLU A 272 15.68 -7.68 -8.71
C GLU A 272 15.20 -6.89 -9.95
N PRO A 273 14.38 -5.83 -9.76
CA PRO A 273 13.78 -5.12 -10.87
C PRO A 273 14.80 -4.32 -11.66
N ARG A 274 14.82 -4.53 -12.98
CA ARG A 274 15.80 -3.87 -13.87
C ARG A 274 15.49 -2.41 -14.12
N ASP A 275 14.21 -2.08 -14.18
CA ASP A 275 13.74 -0.72 -14.47
C ASP A 275 13.91 0.22 -13.25
N LEU A 276 14.15 -0.35 -12.06
CA LEU A 276 14.35 0.40 -10.82
C LEU A 276 15.51 -0.17 -9.97
N PRO A 277 16.76 0.05 -10.40
CA PRO A 277 17.93 -0.43 -9.66
C PRO A 277 18.11 0.27 -8.31
N PRO A 278 18.91 -0.29 -7.38
CA PRO A 278 19.28 0.39 -6.15
C PRO A 278 19.92 1.76 -6.42
N ALA A 279 19.54 2.76 -5.62
CA ALA A 279 20.10 4.10 -5.69
C ALA A 279 21.42 4.20 -4.90
N ASP A 280 22.25 5.18 -5.25
CA ASP A 280 23.47 5.51 -4.52
C ASP A 280 23.11 6.16 -3.18
N THR A 281 23.61 5.60 -2.08
CA THR A 281 23.32 6.09 -0.73
C THR A 281 23.85 7.50 -0.49
N ASP A 282 24.94 7.90 -1.13
CA ASP A 282 25.48 9.25 -1.00
C ASP A 282 24.58 10.26 -1.72
N GLU A 283 24.02 9.89 -2.87
CA GLU A 283 23.04 10.73 -3.58
C GLU A 283 21.74 10.88 -2.77
N LEU A 284 21.25 9.79 -2.16
CA LEU A 284 20.06 9.83 -1.31
C LEU A 284 20.26 10.68 -0.04
N ALA A 285 21.43 10.56 0.60
CA ALA A 285 21.77 11.39 1.76
C ALA A 285 21.80 12.89 1.42
N ASN A 286 22.19 13.24 0.19
CA ASN A 286 22.17 14.62 -0.29
C ASN A 286 20.76 15.07 -0.71
N ALA A 287 19.96 14.18 -1.29
CA ALA A 287 18.58 14.45 -1.68
C ALA A 287 17.61 14.53 -0.49
N GLY A 288 17.97 13.91 0.65
CA GLY A 288 17.20 13.93 1.89
C GLY A 288 16.07 12.89 1.95
N PHE A 289 15.86 12.08 0.92
CA PHE A 289 14.84 11.05 0.88
C PHE A 289 15.32 9.77 0.20
N GLY A 290 14.81 8.63 0.68
CA GLY A 290 14.95 7.33 0.04
C GLY A 290 13.67 6.52 0.19
N ILE A 291 13.49 5.52 -0.67
CA ILE A 291 12.30 4.66 -0.69
C ILE A 291 12.68 3.22 -0.43
N LEU A 292 11.94 2.57 0.47
CA LEU A 292 11.87 1.12 0.53
C LEU A 292 10.69 0.64 -0.33
N LEU A 293 11.00 0.07 -1.49
CA LEU A 293 9.98 -0.52 -2.36
C LEU A 293 9.70 -1.96 -1.89
N GLY A 294 8.43 -2.32 -1.79
CA GLY A 294 7.98 -3.62 -1.34
C GLY A 294 6.89 -4.23 -2.21
N LEU A 295 6.73 -5.54 -2.02
CA LEU A 295 5.66 -6.36 -2.58
C LEU A 295 4.68 -6.70 -1.44
N GLN A 296 3.44 -6.29 -1.59
CA GLN A 296 2.33 -6.67 -0.73
C GLN A 296 1.54 -7.81 -1.38
N LEU A 297 1.28 -8.87 -0.63
CA LEU A 297 0.46 -10.02 -1.03
C LEU A 297 -0.72 -10.13 -0.08
N ASP A 298 -1.92 -10.13 -0.64
CA ASP A 298 -3.14 -10.28 0.14
C ASP A 298 -3.59 -11.74 0.24
N TRP A 299 -3.68 -12.25 1.46
CA TRP A 299 -4.13 -13.61 1.75
C TRP A 299 -5.58 -13.70 2.26
N THR A 300 -6.41 -12.66 2.07
CA THR A 300 -7.86 -12.65 2.32
C THR A 300 -8.67 -13.54 1.37
N ILE A 301 -8.08 -14.64 0.87
CA ILE A 301 -8.79 -15.59 0.00
C ILE A 301 -9.71 -16.45 0.86
N PRO A 302 -11.04 -16.37 0.66
CA PRO A 302 -11.97 -17.20 1.42
C PRO A 302 -11.84 -18.66 1.00
N THR A 303 -11.92 -19.56 1.97
CA THR A 303 -12.05 -20.99 1.70
C THR A 303 -13.47 -21.33 1.31
N TRP A 304 -13.64 -22.39 0.52
CA TRP A 304 -14.98 -22.89 0.21
C TRP A 304 -15.77 -23.25 1.46
N GLU A 305 -15.12 -23.69 2.53
CA GLU A 305 -15.78 -24.05 3.77
C GLU A 305 -16.30 -22.85 4.54
N GLU A 306 -15.56 -21.75 4.59
CA GLU A 306 -16.04 -20.47 5.11
C GLU A 306 -17.25 -20.01 4.29
N ILE A 307 -17.13 -19.99 2.96
CA ILE A 307 -18.22 -19.59 2.05
C ILE A 307 -19.47 -20.45 2.23
N ALA A 308 -19.31 -21.77 2.34
CA ALA A 308 -20.43 -22.68 2.48
C ALA A 308 -21.14 -22.59 3.85
N ALA A 309 -20.43 -22.12 4.88
CA ALA A 309 -20.95 -21.96 6.23
C ALA A 309 -21.60 -20.59 6.46
N GLU A 310 -20.95 -19.53 5.97
CA GLU A 310 -21.24 -18.13 6.33
C GLU A 310 -21.79 -17.32 5.14
N GLY A 311 -21.59 -17.77 3.90
CA GLY A 311 -21.85 -17.01 2.69
C GLY A 311 -20.59 -16.39 2.10
N PRO A 312 -20.67 -15.73 0.92
CA PRO A 312 -19.54 -14.97 0.39
C PRO A 312 -19.14 -13.88 1.40
N PRO A 313 -17.85 -13.48 1.43
CA PRO A 313 -17.42 -12.39 2.29
C PRO A 313 -18.22 -11.12 1.95
N GLU A 314 -18.73 -10.44 2.98
CA GLU A 314 -19.34 -9.13 2.81
C GLU A 314 -18.24 -8.13 2.40
N LEU A 315 -18.54 -7.26 1.44
CA LEU A 315 -17.65 -6.13 1.13
C LEU A 315 -17.68 -5.22 2.35
N ASP A 316 -16.52 -5.02 3.00
CA ASP A 316 -16.40 -4.24 4.23
C ASP A 316 -17.10 -2.87 4.05
N GLU A 317 -18.15 -2.62 4.83
CA GLU A 317 -18.65 -1.26 5.03
C GLU A 317 -17.56 -0.49 5.80
N GLU A 318 -17.23 0.73 5.36
CA GLU A 318 -16.18 1.62 5.92
C GLU A 318 -16.45 2.07 7.38
N ASP A 319 -16.66 1.13 8.30
CA ASP A 319 -16.73 1.40 9.73
C ASP A 319 -15.31 1.38 10.30
N GLU A 320 -14.90 2.49 10.95
CA GLU A 320 -13.62 2.60 11.67
C GLU A 320 -13.40 1.40 12.60
N ASN A 321 -12.52 0.49 12.18
CA ASN A 321 -12.25 -0.73 12.92
C ASN A 321 -11.26 -0.41 14.07
N PRO A 322 -11.55 -0.77 15.34
CA PRO A 322 -10.60 -0.64 16.45
C PRO A 322 -9.21 -1.23 16.18
N GLU A 323 -9.11 -2.22 15.29
CA GLU A 323 -7.83 -2.79 14.84
C GLU A 323 -7.01 -1.82 13.96
N GLU A 324 -7.65 -0.94 13.19
CA GLU A 324 -6.97 0.11 12.42
C GLU A 324 -6.33 1.13 13.34
N GLY A 325 -7.05 1.58 14.37
CA GLY A 325 -6.51 2.47 15.39
C GLY A 325 -5.31 1.85 16.13
N GLN A 326 -5.35 0.55 16.42
CA GLN A 326 -4.20 -0.16 17.02
C GLN A 326 -3.00 -0.24 16.08
N ARG A 327 -3.24 -0.44 14.77
CA ARG A 327 -2.20 -0.48 13.73
C ARG A 327 -1.55 0.89 13.55
N ALA A 328 -2.34 1.96 13.49
CA ALA A 328 -1.84 3.34 13.44
C ALA A 328 -0.94 3.65 14.64
N LEU A 329 -1.37 3.30 15.86
CA LEU A 329 -0.55 3.47 17.06
C LEU A 329 0.72 2.61 17.05
N ALA A 330 0.69 1.41 16.46
CA ALA A 330 1.87 0.57 16.30
C ALA A 330 2.87 1.20 15.31
N PHE A 331 2.36 1.76 14.21
CA PHE A 331 3.15 2.49 13.23
C PHE A 331 3.83 3.71 13.86
N ASP A 332 3.08 4.54 14.59
CA ASP A 332 3.63 5.71 15.28
C ASP A 332 4.73 5.37 16.29
N ARG A 333 4.53 4.31 17.09
CA ARG A 333 5.55 3.84 18.03
C ARG A 333 6.82 3.39 17.32
N TRP A 334 6.68 2.65 16.22
CA TRP A 334 7.83 2.20 15.43
C TRP A 334 8.55 3.37 14.75
N ARG A 335 7.80 4.32 14.19
CA ARG A 335 8.32 5.55 13.58
C ARG A 335 9.13 6.38 14.58
N ALA A 336 8.58 6.59 15.79
CA ALA A 336 9.28 7.30 16.87
C ALA A 336 10.58 6.59 17.30
N ALA A 337 10.54 5.27 17.47
CA ALA A 337 11.73 4.49 17.82
C ALA A 337 12.81 4.53 16.73
N THR A 338 12.39 4.55 15.46
CA THR A 338 13.29 4.67 14.31
C THR A 338 13.97 6.04 14.29
N PHE A 339 13.21 7.11 14.52
CA PHE A 339 13.75 8.46 14.63
C PHE A 339 14.75 8.59 15.78
N GLU A 340 14.46 8.03 16.95
CA GLU A 340 15.39 8.04 18.09
C GLU A 340 16.69 7.27 17.81
N ALA A 341 16.63 6.18 17.04
CA ALA A 341 17.78 5.32 16.77
C ALA A 341 18.70 5.84 15.65
N GLY A 342 18.12 6.41 14.58
CA GLY A 342 18.86 6.76 13.35
C GLY A 342 18.58 8.17 12.82
N GLY A 343 17.65 8.91 13.43
CA GLY A 343 17.26 10.27 13.02
C GLY A 343 16.46 10.35 11.72
N CYS A 344 16.23 9.23 11.02
CA CYS A 344 15.37 9.21 9.85
C CYS A 344 13.89 9.14 10.24
N VAL A 345 13.01 9.62 9.36
CA VAL A 345 11.57 9.65 9.57
C VAL A 345 10.88 8.84 8.48
N PRO A 346 10.43 7.61 8.77
CA PRO A 346 9.53 6.89 7.90
C PRO A 346 8.19 7.63 7.74
N LEU A 347 7.74 7.74 6.49
CA LEU A 347 6.44 8.30 6.10
C LEU A 347 5.40 7.18 5.92
N ALA A 348 4.18 7.49 5.47
CA ALA A 348 3.15 6.47 5.27
C ALA A 348 3.59 5.40 4.25
N LEU A 349 3.11 4.17 4.44
CA LEU A 349 3.22 3.13 3.42
C LEU A 349 2.15 3.42 2.35
N VAL A 350 2.59 3.84 1.17
CA VAL A 350 1.72 4.33 0.08
C VAL A 350 1.98 3.57 -1.22
N PRO A 351 1.04 3.57 -2.17
CA PRO A 351 1.33 3.13 -3.53
C PRO A 351 2.46 3.96 -4.17
N PRO A 352 3.26 3.39 -5.09
CA PRO A 352 4.37 4.09 -5.75
C PRO A 352 4.04 5.45 -6.39
N SER A 353 2.84 5.60 -6.96
CA SER A 353 2.35 6.82 -7.60
C SER A 353 2.10 7.95 -6.61
N GLU A 354 1.74 7.62 -5.37
CA GLU A 354 1.44 8.57 -4.29
C GLU A 354 2.69 9.01 -3.51
N VAL A 355 3.86 8.41 -3.78
CA VAL A 355 5.10 8.75 -3.07
C VAL A 355 5.47 10.23 -3.21
N GLY A 356 5.22 10.83 -4.38
CA GLY A 356 5.49 12.25 -4.61
C GLY A 356 4.64 13.14 -3.73
N ASP A 357 3.36 12.80 -3.60
CA ASP A 357 2.38 13.55 -2.82
C ASP A 357 2.65 13.40 -1.32
N GLU A 358 2.92 12.18 -0.83
CA GLU A 358 3.28 11.93 0.57
C GLU A 358 4.55 12.69 1.00
N ILE A 359 5.58 12.73 0.14
CA ILE A 359 6.77 13.55 0.40
C ILE A 359 6.42 15.05 0.38
N GLY A 360 5.57 15.47 -0.56
CA GLY A 360 5.10 16.85 -0.68
C GLY A 360 4.35 17.31 0.57
N ASP A 361 3.44 16.50 1.07
CA ASP A 361 2.64 16.75 2.27
C ASP A 361 3.55 16.84 3.50
N PHE A 362 4.48 15.89 3.68
CA PHE A 362 5.47 15.97 4.75
C PHE A 362 6.32 17.25 4.71
N LEU A 363 6.78 17.64 3.51
CA LEU A 363 7.54 18.89 3.34
C LEU A 363 6.68 20.13 3.56
N GLY A 364 5.40 20.08 3.18
CA GLY A 364 4.42 21.14 3.44
C GLY A 364 4.19 21.33 4.94
N GLU A 365 3.98 20.25 5.68
CA GLU A 365 3.83 20.26 7.14
C GLU A 365 5.09 20.76 7.85
N ALA A 366 6.27 20.25 7.46
CA ALA A 366 7.55 20.71 8.00
C ALA A 366 7.82 22.19 7.64
N GLY A 367 7.45 22.61 6.44
CA GLY A 367 7.55 24.00 5.96
C GLY A 367 6.69 24.95 6.77
N GLN A 368 5.44 24.58 7.07
CA GLN A 368 4.55 25.33 7.96
C GLN A 368 5.14 25.49 9.36
N GLN A 369 5.77 24.44 9.90
CA GLN A 369 6.48 24.53 11.18
C GLN A 369 7.66 25.51 11.12
N THR A 370 8.29 25.72 9.95
CA THR A 370 9.38 26.71 9.79
C THR A 370 8.93 28.10 9.35
N ALA A 371 7.70 28.29 8.88
CA ALA A 371 7.18 29.57 8.39
C ALA A 371 7.28 30.66 9.47
N GLY A 372 7.01 30.31 10.73
CA GLY A 372 7.22 31.21 11.86
C GLY A 372 8.65 31.73 11.98
N ILE A 373 9.67 30.94 11.62
CA ILE A 373 11.08 31.42 11.63
C ILE A 373 11.31 32.46 10.54
N GLU A 374 10.75 32.25 9.35
CA GLU A 374 10.90 33.20 8.24
C GLU A 374 10.17 34.51 8.55
N ASP A 375 8.95 34.44 9.08
CA ASP A 375 8.18 35.61 9.51
C ASP A 375 8.93 36.40 10.59
N ILE A 376 9.51 35.72 11.58
CA ILE A 376 10.37 36.34 12.60
C ILE A 376 11.60 37.00 11.97
N ARG A 377 12.25 36.33 11.01
CA ARG A 377 13.46 36.86 10.35
C ARG A 377 13.13 38.11 9.54
N ASP A 378 12.04 38.09 8.79
CA ASP A 378 11.60 39.19 7.95
C ASP A 378 11.10 40.36 8.79
N PHE A 379 10.41 40.08 9.90
CA PHE A 379 10.03 41.07 10.91
C PHE A 379 11.25 41.79 11.51
N VAL A 380 12.30 41.05 11.91
CA VAL A 380 13.56 41.63 12.40
C VAL A 380 14.29 42.41 11.30
N ALA A 381 14.30 41.90 10.07
CA ALA A 381 14.95 42.56 8.95
C ALA A 381 14.27 43.89 8.58
N MET A 382 12.93 43.93 8.60
CA MET A 382 12.14 45.14 8.38
C MET A 382 12.45 46.19 9.45
N ALA A 383 12.46 45.80 10.73
CA ALA A 383 12.83 46.70 11.82
C ALA A 383 14.25 47.30 11.64
N ARG A 384 15.22 46.51 11.15
CA ARG A 384 16.58 46.98 10.82
C ARG A 384 16.60 48.02 9.70
N GLN A 385 15.70 47.90 8.72
CA GLN A 385 15.58 48.88 7.65
C GLN A 385 14.95 50.19 8.13
N GLU A 386 14.02 50.14 9.09
CA GLU A 386 13.37 51.32 9.67
C GLU A 386 14.26 52.11 10.64
N ALA A 387 15.28 51.47 11.23
CA ALA A 387 16.22 52.08 12.17
C ALA A 387 17.69 51.98 11.68
N PRO A 388 18.04 52.60 10.54
CA PRO A 388 19.37 52.44 9.97
C PRO A 388 20.44 53.05 10.88
N GLY A 389 21.40 52.21 11.29
CA GLY A 389 22.51 52.61 12.18
C GLY A 389 22.21 52.55 13.67
N GLU A 390 21.03 52.05 14.06
CA GLU A 390 20.66 51.77 15.45
C GLU A 390 20.67 50.25 15.69
N ASP A 391 21.17 49.81 16.84
CA ASP A 391 21.13 48.40 17.22
C ASP A 391 19.72 48.03 17.69
N ILE A 392 19.24 46.84 17.31
CA ILE A 392 17.89 46.35 17.60
C ILE A 392 17.92 45.22 18.60
N VAL A 393 17.01 45.28 19.57
CA VAL A 393 16.78 44.24 20.58
C VAL A 393 15.32 43.78 20.54
N CYS A 394 15.10 42.52 20.90
CA CYS A 394 13.78 41.90 20.94
C CYS A 394 13.40 41.54 22.38
N ARG A 395 12.18 41.88 22.78
CA ARG A 395 11.56 41.41 24.01
C ARG A 395 10.50 40.36 23.64
N PRO A 396 10.78 39.06 23.83
CA PRO A 396 9.78 38.02 23.71
C PRO A 396 8.94 37.93 25.00
N GLU A 397 7.62 37.81 24.84
CA GLU A 397 6.66 37.60 25.92
C GLU A 397 5.76 36.41 25.55
N VAL A 398 5.72 35.39 26.41
CA VAL A 398 4.86 34.22 26.21
C VAL A 398 3.47 34.54 26.74
N ILE A 399 2.44 34.43 25.88
CA ILE A 399 1.05 34.72 26.22
C ILE A 399 0.23 33.47 25.93
N GLY A 400 -0.14 32.74 26.99
CA GLY A 400 -0.78 31.44 26.84
C GLY A 400 0.22 30.43 26.25
N ASP A 401 -0.13 29.86 25.10
CA ASP A 401 0.68 28.98 24.26
C ASP A 401 1.34 29.71 23.06
N GLY A 402 1.03 30.99 22.85
CA GLY A 402 1.61 31.84 21.80
C GLY A 402 2.78 32.71 22.28
N LEU A 403 3.36 33.44 21.34
CA LEU A 403 4.52 34.31 21.56
C LEU A 403 4.29 35.70 20.97
N GLU A 404 4.50 36.73 21.78
CA GLU A 404 4.56 38.12 21.33
C GLU A 404 6.02 38.60 21.30
N LEU A 405 6.44 39.14 20.16
CA LEU A 405 7.77 39.70 19.95
C LEU A 405 7.66 41.21 19.79
N SER A 406 8.26 41.96 20.71
CA SER A 406 8.36 43.42 20.59
C SER A 406 9.79 43.83 20.24
N LEU A 407 9.99 44.59 19.16
CA LEU A 407 11.30 45.10 18.74
C LEU A 407 11.49 46.54 19.20
N TYR A 408 12.67 46.82 19.75
CA TYR A 408 13.10 48.13 20.20
C TYR A 408 14.49 48.44 19.66
N THR A 409 14.82 49.72 19.57
CA THR A 409 16.23 50.13 19.48
C THR A 409 16.86 50.04 20.87
N THR A 410 18.19 49.92 20.94
CA THR A 410 18.92 49.88 22.22
C THR A 410 18.67 51.12 23.10
N ASP A 411 18.29 52.24 22.49
CA ASP A 411 17.95 53.49 23.18
C ASP A 411 16.49 53.53 23.71
N GLY A 412 15.72 52.45 23.49
CA GLY A 412 14.36 52.30 24.02
C GLY A 412 13.24 52.81 23.11
N ARG A 413 13.53 53.13 21.84
CA ARG A 413 12.48 53.44 20.86
C ARG A 413 11.78 52.15 20.44
N PHE A 414 10.47 52.08 20.61
CA PHE A 414 9.65 50.99 20.07
C PHE A 414 9.62 51.07 18.54
N LEU A 415 9.81 49.93 17.88
CA LEU A 415 9.73 49.80 16.43
C LEU A 415 8.40 49.16 16.04
N ASP A 416 8.21 47.90 16.39
CA ASP A 416 7.00 47.14 16.03
C ASP A 416 6.80 45.91 16.94
N SER A 417 5.66 45.24 16.81
CA SER A 417 5.30 44.01 17.53
C SER A 417 4.69 42.95 16.62
N LEU A 418 5.10 41.69 16.77
CA LEU A 418 4.56 40.52 16.07
C LEU A 418 3.97 39.55 17.10
N SER A 419 2.75 39.07 16.87
CA SER A 419 2.12 38.03 17.69
C SER A 419 1.99 36.75 16.86
N LEU A 420 2.44 35.63 17.42
CA LEU A 420 2.40 34.31 16.80
C LEU A 420 1.60 33.36 17.69
N ALA A 421 0.64 32.65 17.09
CA ALA A 421 -0.13 31.59 17.73
C ALA A 421 0.72 30.29 17.86
N ALA A 422 0.28 29.34 18.69
CA ALA A 422 1.06 28.15 19.00
C ALA A 422 1.36 27.25 17.79
N ASP A 423 0.45 27.20 16.83
CA ASP A 423 0.55 26.47 15.56
C ASP A 423 1.46 27.18 14.53
N GLU A 424 1.77 28.45 14.75
CA GLU A 424 2.70 29.24 13.93
C GLU A 424 4.14 29.17 14.46
N LEU A 425 4.36 28.55 15.63
CA LEU A 425 5.68 28.50 16.27
C LEU A 425 6.48 27.24 15.88
N PRO A 426 7.76 27.39 15.52
CA PRO A 426 8.66 26.28 15.17
C PRO A 426 9.05 25.40 16.37
N ALA A 427 8.78 25.87 17.59
CA ALA A 427 9.01 25.17 18.85
C ALA A 427 8.02 25.71 19.89
N ARG A 428 7.93 25.07 21.06
CA ARG A 428 7.10 25.58 22.16
C ARG A 428 7.50 27.03 22.50
N ALA A 429 6.53 27.89 22.78
CA ALA A 429 6.77 29.32 23.06
C ALA A 429 7.83 29.58 24.15
N GLU A 430 7.99 28.67 25.11
CA GLU A 430 9.00 28.73 26.17
C GLU A 430 10.44 28.51 25.67
N GLU A 431 10.62 27.80 24.56
CA GLU A 431 11.91 27.48 23.94
C GLU A 431 12.32 28.54 22.91
N MET A 432 11.35 29.29 22.39
CA MET A 432 11.56 30.32 21.37
C MET A 432 12.59 31.41 21.73
N PRO A 433 12.64 31.95 22.97
CA PRO A 433 13.65 32.95 23.33
C PRO A 433 15.09 32.52 23.03
N ARG A 434 15.41 31.23 23.18
CA ARG A 434 16.76 30.71 22.87
C ARG A 434 17.01 30.63 21.37
N LEU A 435 16.00 30.29 20.58
CA LEU A 435 16.10 30.24 19.12
C LEU A 435 16.23 31.65 18.53
N LEU A 436 15.56 32.64 19.11
CA LEU A 436 15.59 34.04 18.69
C LEU A 436 16.97 34.69 18.81
N GLU A 437 17.79 34.24 19.77
CA GLU A 437 19.17 34.74 19.96
C GLU A 437 20.04 34.56 18.71
N ALA A 438 19.68 33.64 17.80
CA ALA A 438 20.37 33.46 16.52
C ALA A 438 20.11 34.63 15.53
N PHE A 439 19.03 35.38 15.71
CA PHE A 439 18.57 36.41 14.76
C PHE A 439 18.67 37.83 15.32
N VAL A 440 18.40 38.00 16.62
CA VAL A 440 18.31 39.29 17.29
C VAL A 440 18.71 39.17 18.77
N VAL A 441 19.27 40.23 19.35
CA VAL A 441 19.61 40.25 20.78
C VAL A 441 18.34 40.25 21.60
N VAL A 442 18.16 39.24 22.45
CA VAL A 442 16.98 39.07 23.29
C VAL A 442 17.18 39.78 24.64
N VAL A 443 16.19 40.59 25.05
CA VAL A 443 16.17 41.30 26.33
C VAL A 443 14.94 40.93 27.15
N LYS A 444 15.10 40.89 28.47
CA LYS A 444 14.01 40.54 29.40
C LYS A 444 13.00 41.67 29.60
N ASP A 445 13.50 42.91 29.61
CA ASP A 445 12.71 44.12 29.87
C ASP A 445 12.91 45.12 28.72
N ALA A 446 11.88 45.95 28.46
CA ALA A 446 11.95 46.98 27.42
C ALA A 446 13.05 48.01 27.76
N PRO A 447 13.94 48.36 26.82
CA PRO A 447 15.02 49.31 27.09
C PRO A 447 14.46 50.69 27.45
N GLY A 448 15.10 51.38 28.40
CA GLY A 448 14.72 52.74 28.81
C GLY A 448 13.61 52.83 29.87
N ARG A 449 13.18 51.71 30.46
CA ARG A 449 12.27 51.65 31.61
C ARG A 449 12.95 51.34 32.94
#